data_AF-A0AA86MX10-F1
#
_entry.id   AF-A0AA86MX10-F1
#
_cell.length_a   1.000
_cell.length_b   1.000
_cell.length_c   1.000
_cell.angle_alpha   90.00
_cell.angle_beta   90.00
_cell.angle_gamma   90.00
#
_symmetry.space_group_name_H-M   'P 1'
#
loop_
_entity.id
_entity.type
_entity.pdbx_description
1 polymer ?
#
loop_
_entity_poly.entity_id
_entity_poly.type
_entity_poly.pdbx_seq_one_letter_code
_entity_poly.pdbx_strand_id
1 'polypeptide(L)' 'MSQAPTQQPQASPSTDASLPDRLCTWCKVPMRKRLVAGGKFLHYTCPKCVFQHTVAWSQPEPGSHPPQTGTGH' A
#
# COMPACT_ATOMS: atom_id res chain seq x y z
N MET A 1 -20.34 -31.50 -23.19
CA MET A 1 -20.66 -30.79 -21.94
C MET A 1 -19.44 -30.93 -21.03
N SER A 2 -18.60 -29.89 -20.86
CA SER A 2 -17.35 -29.90 -20.03
C SER A 2 -16.48 -28.71 -20.51
N GLN A 3 -16.02 -27.71 -19.75
CA GLN A 3 -15.80 -27.50 -18.32
C GLN A 3 -15.90 -25.98 -18.04
N ALA A 4 -16.44 -25.58 -16.88
CA ALA A 4 -16.34 -24.20 -16.40
C ALA A 4 -15.01 -24.01 -15.66
N PRO A 5 -14.19 -22.98 -15.96
CA PRO A 5 -13.01 -22.70 -15.15
C PRO A 5 -13.45 -22.08 -13.82
N THR A 6 -13.27 -22.83 -12.74
CA THR A 6 -13.37 -22.35 -11.36
C THR A 6 -12.30 -21.29 -11.12
N GLN A 7 -12.72 -20.02 -11.13
CA GLN A 7 -11.87 -18.88 -10.78
C GLN A 7 -11.70 -18.88 -9.25
N GLN A 8 -10.60 -19.46 -8.78
CA GLN A 8 -10.10 -19.27 -7.42
C GLN A 8 -9.81 -17.77 -7.21
N PRO A 9 -10.19 -17.15 -6.07
CA PRO A 9 -9.67 -15.84 -5.70
C PRO A 9 -8.18 -16.01 -5.40
N GLN A 10 -7.32 -15.80 -6.41
CA GLN A 10 -5.89 -15.69 -6.20
C GLN A 10 -5.66 -14.46 -5.33
N ALA A 11 -5.45 -14.69 -4.03
CA ALA A 11 -4.81 -13.73 -3.15
C ALA A 11 -3.36 -13.57 -3.64
N SER A 12 -3.16 -12.74 -4.66
CA SER A 12 -1.85 -12.22 -5.02
C SER A 12 -1.25 -11.61 -3.75
N PRO A 13 -0.02 -11.96 -3.36
CA PRO A 13 0.62 -11.37 -2.19
C PRO A 13 0.88 -9.88 -2.43
N SER A 14 -0.15 -9.10 -2.13
CA SER A 14 -0.19 -7.76 -1.56
C SER A 14 1.15 -7.01 -1.57
N THR A 15 1.48 -6.38 -2.71
CA THR A 15 2.25 -5.11 -2.69
C THR A 15 1.62 -4.11 -1.71
N ASP A 16 0.33 -4.29 -1.39
CA ASP A 16 -0.44 -3.62 -0.34
C ASP A 16 0.19 -3.72 1.06
N ALA A 17 0.85 -4.82 1.42
CA ALA A 17 1.37 -5.04 2.78
C ALA A 17 2.53 -4.10 3.15
N SER A 18 3.30 -3.63 2.15
CA SER A 18 4.38 -2.67 2.37
C SER A 18 3.91 -1.21 2.31
N LEU A 19 2.68 -0.96 1.87
CA LEU A 19 2.13 0.40 1.79
C LEU A 19 1.44 0.75 3.12
N PRO A 20 1.70 1.91 3.72
CA PRO A 20 1.11 2.29 4.99
C PRO A 20 -0.40 2.40 4.86
N ASP A 21 -1.10 1.89 5.85
CA ASP A 21 -2.53 2.11 5.96
C ASP A 21 -2.81 3.53 6.44
N ARG A 22 -3.88 4.14 5.93
CA ARG A 22 -4.32 5.47 6.35
C ARG A 22 -5.84 5.50 6.48
N LEU A 23 -6.28 6.12 7.57
CA LEU A 23 -7.69 6.39 7.81
C LEU A 23 -8.11 7.72 7.18
N CYS A 24 -9.34 7.77 6.67
CA CYS A 24 -9.94 9.02 6.22
C CYS A 24 -10.05 10.02 7.39
N THR A 25 -9.59 11.26 7.21
CA THR A 25 -9.64 12.31 8.24
C THR A 25 -11.04 12.53 8.80
N TRP A 26 -12.06 12.47 7.94
CA TRP A 26 -13.46 12.72 8.28
C TRP A 26 -14.18 11.47 8.79
N CYS A 27 -14.12 10.39 8.03
CA CYS A 27 -14.91 9.19 8.31
C CYS A 27 -14.23 8.20 9.26
N LYS A 28 -12.92 8.36 9.49
CA LYS A 28 -12.07 7.43 10.29
C LYS A 28 -12.13 5.96 9.84
N VAL A 29 -12.47 5.73 8.57
CA VAL A 29 -12.48 4.40 7.94
C VAL A 29 -11.20 4.17 7.13
N PRO A 30 -10.76 2.91 6.93
CA PRO A 30 -9.62 2.60 6.08
C PRO A 30 -9.85 3.06 4.64
N MET A 31 -8.87 3.78 4.10
CA MET A 31 -8.89 4.25 2.71
C MET A 31 -8.32 3.19 1.79
N ARG A 32 -8.86 3.09 0.57
CA ARG A 32 -8.26 2.27 -0.48
C ARG A 32 -6.98 2.95 -0.95
N LYS A 33 -5.88 2.22 -1.02
CA LYS A 33 -4.59 2.73 -1.47
C LYS A 33 -4.21 2.10 -2.81
N ARG A 34 -3.63 2.89 -3.71
CA ARG A 34 -3.19 2.45 -5.03
C ARG A 34 -1.92 3.18 -5.42
N LEU A 35 -0.90 2.44 -5.84
CA LEU A 35 0.26 3.01 -6.49
C LEU A 35 -0.10 3.44 -7.92
N VAL A 36 0.24 4.68 -8.26
CA VAL A 36 0.04 5.27 -9.58
C VAL A 36 1.37 5.82 -10.13
N ALA A 37 1.37 6.22 -11.40
CA ALA A 37 2.56 6.71 -12.12
C ALA A 37 3.78 5.77 -11.99
N GLY A 38 3.55 4.46 -12.08
CA GLY A 38 4.61 3.45 -12.01
C GLY A 38 5.21 3.26 -10.61
N GLY A 39 4.43 3.51 -9.55
CA GLY A 39 4.90 3.31 -8.16
C GLY A 39 5.45 4.57 -7.49
N LYS A 40 5.37 5.73 -8.14
CA LYS A 40 5.93 7.00 -7.63
C LYS A 40 5.00 7.76 -6.70
N PHE A 41 3.70 7.54 -6.82
CA PHE A 41 2.72 8.19 -5.97
C PHE A 41 1.75 7.15 -5.42
N LEU A 42 1.40 7.32 -4.16
CA LEU A 42 0.41 6.52 -3.48
C LEU A 42 -0.86 7.34 -3.34
N HIS A 43 -1.90 6.87 -4.00
CA HIS A 43 -3.21 7.52 -4.02
C HIS A 43 -4.13 6.80 -3.03
N TYR A 44 -4.67 7.55 -2.08
CA TYR A 44 -5.65 7.09 -1.11
C TYR A 44 -7.03 7.60 -1.47
N THR A 45 -8.05 6.75 -1.37
CA THR A 45 -9.45 7.13 -1.60
C THR A 45 -10.36 6.57 -0.50
N CYS A 46 -11.15 7.44 0.13
CA CYS A 46 -12.13 7.03 1.12
C CYS A 46 -13.35 6.37 0.43
N PRO A 47 -13.75 5.15 0.83
CA PRO A 47 -14.90 4.47 0.23
C PRO A 47 -16.25 5.07 0.65
N LYS A 48 -16.28 5.90 1.71
CA LYS A 48 -17.51 6.47 2.26
C LYS A 48 -17.83 7.87 1.74
N CYS A 49 -16.82 8.74 1.68
CA CYS A 49 -16.98 10.15 1.32
C CYS A 49 -16.21 10.58 0.08
N VAL A 50 -15.60 9.63 -0.65
CA VAL A 50 -14.80 9.84 -1.87
C VAL A 50 -13.64 10.84 -1.74
N PHE A 51 -13.24 11.19 -0.52
CA PHE A 51 -12.06 12.01 -0.25
C PHE A 51 -10.82 11.32 -0.82
N GLN A 52 -10.03 12.07 -1.60
CA GLN A 52 -8.81 11.61 -2.24
C GLN A 52 -7.59 12.31 -1.64
N HIS A 53 -6.51 11.56 -1.45
CA HIS A 53 -5.25 12.10 -0.97
C HIS A 53 -4.09 11.40 -1.66
N THR A 54 -3.23 12.16 -2.32
CA THR A 54 -2.06 11.64 -3.01
C THR A 54 -0.81 12.05 -2.27
N VAL A 55 0.07 11.08 -2.01
CA VAL A 55 1.39 11.35 -1.45
C VAL A 55 2.47 10.84 -2.40
N ALA A 56 3.59 11.55 -2.46
CA ALA A 56 4.78 11.02 -3.09
C ALA A 56 5.21 9.75 -2.32
N TRP A 57 5.33 8.64 -3.04
CA TRP A 57 5.78 7.37 -2.50
C TRP A 57 7.20 7.13 -2.98
N SER A 58 8.15 7.67 -2.23
CA SER A 58 9.53 7.19 -2.30
C SER A 58 9.57 5.95 -1.43
N GLN A 59 9.58 4.77 -2.04
CA GLN A 59 9.80 3.53 -1.32
C GLN A 59 11.10 3.70 -0.50
N PRO A 60 11.11 3.45 0.83
CA PRO A 60 12.36 3.25 1.52
C PRO A 60 12.98 1.98 0.91
N GLU A 61 14.16 2.10 0.31
CA GLU A 61 14.96 0.96 -0.16
C GLU A 61 14.85 -0.19 0.85
N PRO A 62 14.51 -1.42 0.42
CA PRO A 62 14.30 -2.57 1.30
C PRO A 62 15.64 -3.10 1.84
N GLY A 63 16.40 -2.23 2.51
CA GLY A 63 17.76 -2.45 2.95
C GLY A 63 18.36 -1.32 3.80
N SER A 64 17.63 -0.23 4.09
CA SER A 64 18.08 0.81 5.03
C SER A 64 17.91 0.35 6.47
N HIS A 65 18.65 -0.69 6.85
CA HIS A 65 19.02 -0.87 8.25
C HIS A 65 19.86 0.37 8.61
N PRO A 66 19.57 1.09 9.70
CA PRO A 66 20.53 2.09 10.17
C PRO A 66 21.87 1.36 10.39
N PRO A 67 23.02 1.88 9.93
CA PRO A 67 24.28 1.34 10.36
C PRO A 67 24.28 1.47 11.88
N GLN A 68 24.22 0.33 12.58
CA GLN A 68 24.46 0.29 14.01
C GLN A 68 25.91 0.76 14.18
N THR A 69 26.11 2.04 14.41
CA THR A 69 27.39 2.61 14.83
C THR A 69 27.69 2.02 16.20
N GLY A 70 28.41 0.90 16.18
CA GLY A 70 28.98 0.25 17.34
C GLY A 70 29.76 1.27 18.14
N THR A 71 29.26 1.54 19.33
CA THR A 71 29.83 2.47 20.30
C THR A 71 30.88 1.75 21.12
N GLY A 72 32.05 2.39 21.27
CA GLY A 72 32.85 2.29 22.49
C GLY A 72 33.97 1.26 22.49
N HIS A 73 35.21 1.76 22.39
CA HIS A 73 36.39 1.14 22.97
C HIS A 73 36.88 2.06 24.10
#